data_AF-A0A2T7NLU3-F1
#
_entry.id   AF-A0A2T7NLU3-F1
#
_cell.length_a   1.000
_cell.length_b   1.000
_cell.length_c   1.000
_cell.angle_alpha   90.00
_cell.angle_beta   90.00
_cell.angle_gamma   90.00
#
_symmetry.space_group_name_H-M   'P 1'
#
loop_
_entity.id
_entity.type
_entity.pdbx_description
1 polymer ?
#
loop_
_entity_poly.entity_id
_entity_poly.type
_entity_poly.pdbx_seq_one_letter_code
_entity_poly.pdbx_strand_id
1 'polypeptide(L)'
;MVSREEVEYTTSELRNSLRSIEWDLEDLEETSISLTSSSIVEKNPKKFKIDEFELNDRRNFIDRTRATLKDMKSQISSPSSHSANGSTDSSTRQALLASNGPSRPQDRYTRLDAEMERANQHYIDETNQQQQLLIRAQDDQLDMIGSSVGVLKTMSQHIGNELEDQNAMLDDFRHDMDHTETRLDQTMKKMAKVMHMSNDRRQWLAIVVLLVVLVIVVILFFVL
;
A
#
# COMPACT_ATOMS: atom_id res chain seq x y z
N MET A 1 10.03 -1.54 -31.54
CA MET A 1 9.72 -2.82 -30.88
C MET A 1 9.72 -2.50 -29.40
N VAL A 2 8.59 -2.68 -28.70
CA VAL A 2 8.53 -2.45 -27.24
C VAL A 2 9.51 -3.41 -26.59
N SER A 3 10.43 -2.90 -25.77
CA SER A 3 11.44 -3.74 -25.13
C SER A 3 10.74 -4.67 -24.14
N ARG A 4 11.15 -5.94 -24.09
CA ARG A 4 10.59 -6.93 -23.16
C ARG A 4 10.66 -6.45 -21.70
N GLU A 5 11.68 -5.66 -21.40
CA GLU A 5 11.90 -4.99 -20.11
C GLU A 5 10.86 -3.89 -19.81
N GLU A 6 10.42 -3.12 -20.82
CA GLU A 6 9.31 -2.16 -20.65
C GLU A 6 7.98 -2.88 -20.40
N VAL A 7 7.75 -4.04 -21.03
CA VAL A 7 6.56 -4.87 -20.77
C VAL A 7 6.59 -5.44 -19.36
N GLU A 8 7.75 -5.91 -18.89
CA GLU A 8 7.92 -6.44 -17.53
C GLU A 8 7.77 -5.34 -16.47
N TYR A 9 8.35 -4.15 -16.71
CA TYR A 9 8.21 -2.98 -15.85
C TYR A 9 6.76 -2.51 -15.74
N THR A 10 6.09 -2.27 -16.88
CA THR A 10 4.69 -1.85 -16.90
C THR A 10 3.75 -2.88 -16.30
N THR A 11 4.04 -4.18 -16.48
CA THR A 11 3.31 -5.28 -15.85
C THR A 11 3.50 -5.30 -14.33
N SER A 12 4.70 -4.99 -13.84
CA SER A 12 5.00 -4.90 -12.41
C SER A 12 4.28 -3.70 -11.76
N GLU A 13 4.37 -2.53 -12.37
CA GLU A 13 3.69 -1.31 -11.93
C GLU A 13 2.17 -1.49 -11.86
N LEU A 14 1.60 -2.12 -12.89
CA LEU A 14 0.17 -2.37 -12.98
C LEU A 14 -0.27 -3.42 -11.94
N ARG A 15 0.56 -4.44 -11.64
CA ARG A 15 0.32 -5.36 -10.52
C ARG A 15 0.38 -4.67 -9.17
N ASN A 16 1.29 -3.72 -8.98
CA ASN A 16 1.41 -2.97 -7.74
C ASN A 16 0.20 -2.04 -7.53
N SER A 17 -0.22 -1.35 -8.59
CA SER A 17 -1.41 -0.50 -8.59
C SER A 17 -2.68 -1.31 -8.31
N LEU A 18 -2.85 -2.47 -8.95
CA LEU A 18 -3.99 -3.37 -8.67
C LEU A 18 -3.98 -3.87 -7.22
N ARG A 19 -2.80 -4.16 -6.65
CA ARG A 19 -2.70 -4.54 -5.24
C ARG A 19 -3.14 -3.39 -4.33
N SER A 20 -2.68 -2.17 -4.57
CA SER A 20 -3.11 -0.99 -3.79
C SER A 20 -4.63 -0.82 -3.79
N ILE A 21 -5.26 -0.93 -4.97
CA ILE A 21 -6.72 -0.82 -5.10
C ILE A 21 -7.44 -1.98 -4.39
N GLU A 22 -6.85 -3.17 -4.36
CA GLU A 22 -7.39 -4.32 -3.62
C GLU A 22 -7.45 -4.05 -2.11
N TRP A 23 -6.40 -3.43 -1.54
CA TRP A 23 -6.39 -2.98 -0.14
C TRP A 23 -7.42 -1.86 0.11
N ASP A 24 -7.48 -0.85 -0.76
CA ASP A 24 -8.44 0.26 -0.62
C ASP A 24 -9.89 -0.24 -0.65
N LEU A 25 -10.19 -1.24 -1.49
CA LEU A 25 -11.52 -1.86 -1.54
C LEU A 25 -11.84 -2.66 -0.28
N GLU A 26 -10.86 -3.29 0.35
CA GLU A 26 -11.04 -4.02 1.60
C GLU A 26 -11.36 -3.06 2.75
N ASP A 27 -10.68 -1.92 2.83
CA ASP A 27 -10.97 -0.85 3.80
C ASP A 27 -12.38 -0.24 3.56
N LEU A 28 -12.75 -0.01 2.29
CA LEU A 28 -14.08 0.49 1.93
C LEU A 28 -15.19 -0.54 2.22
N GLU A 29 -14.91 -1.83 2.04
CA GLU A 29 -15.81 -2.91 2.40
C GLU A 29 -15.97 -3.02 3.93
N GLU A 30 -14.87 -2.94 4.69
CA GLU A 30 -14.91 -2.95 6.16
C GLU A 30 -15.71 -1.75 6.70
N THR A 31 -15.50 -0.56 6.15
CA THR A 31 -16.28 0.63 6.55
C THR A 31 -17.74 0.51 6.16
N SER A 32 -18.07 -0.03 4.98
CA SER A 32 -19.44 -0.29 4.56
C SER A 32 -20.14 -1.32 5.45
N ILE A 33 -19.46 -2.43 5.79
CA ILE A 33 -19.96 -3.47 6.70
C ILE A 33 -20.08 -2.92 8.12
N SER A 34 -19.13 -2.13 8.60
CA SER A 34 -19.17 -1.46 9.91
C SER A 34 -20.34 -0.49 10.01
N LEU A 35 -20.63 0.26 8.95
CA LEU A 35 -21.79 1.15 8.87
C LEU A 35 -23.13 0.38 8.81
N THR A 36 -23.14 -0.81 8.20
CA THR A 36 -24.35 -1.65 8.06
C THR A 36 -24.64 -2.47 9.33
N SER A 37 -23.59 -3.02 9.96
CA SER A 37 -23.70 -3.88 11.15
C SER A 37 -23.84 -3.09 12.45
N SER A 38 -23.30 -1.88 12.48
CA SER A 38 -23.42 -1.02 13.64
C SER A 38 -24.64 -0.13 13.49
N SER A 39 -25.53 -0.24 14.47
CA SER A 39 -26.54 0.74 14.90
C SER A 39 -25.94 2.16 15.16
N ILE A 40 -24.83 2.56 14.53
CA ILE A 40 -24.19 3.89 14.57
C ILE A 40 -25.00 4.92 13.78
N VAL A 41 -25.63 4.51 12.67
CA VAL A 41 -26.61 5.38 11.98
C VAL A 41 -27.78 5.72 12.92
N GLU A 42 -28.16 4.81 13.82
CA GLU A 42 -29.16 5.06 14.87
C GLU A 42 -28.57 5.81 16.08
N LYS A 43 -27.32 5.53 16.48
CA LYS A 43 -26.67 6.16 17.66
C LYS A 43 -26.15 7.57 17.40
N ASN A 44 -25.91 7.97 16.14
CA ASN A 44 -25.50 9.34 15.82
C ASN A 44 -25.81 9.80 14.37
N PRO A 45 -27.09 9.87 13.97
CA PRO A 45 -27.51 10.22 12.60
C PRO A 45 -27.03 11.61 12.13
N LYS A 46 -26.81 12.54 13.08
CA LYS A 46 -26.37 13.92 12.77
C LYS A 46 -24.90 14.02 12.35
N LYS A 47 -24.04 13.07 12.74
CA LYS A 47 -22.60 13.12 12.47
C LYS A 47 -22.26 12.63 11.06
N PHE A 48 -23.04 11.69 10.52
CA PHE A 48 -22.71 11.04 9.25
C PHE A 48 -23.66 11.36 8.10
N LYS A 49 -24.95 11.65 8.29
CA LYS A 49 -25.91 11.99 7.21
C LYS A 49 -25.84 11.07 5.96
N ILE A 50 -25.41 9.82 6.12
CA ILE A 50 -25.35 8.85 5.02
C ILE A 50 -26.72 8.16 4.97
N ASP A 51 -27.39 8.29 3.84
CA ASP A 51 -28.70 7.67 3.59
C ASP A 51 -28.53 6.18 3.26
N GLU A 52 -29.56 5.37 3.50
CA GLU A 52 -29.55 3.94 3.16
C GLU A 52 -29.35 3.71 1.66
N PHE A 53 -29.84 4.64 0.83
CA PHE A 53 -29.60 4.67 -0.61
C PHE A 53 -28.11 4.87 -0.95
N GLU A 54 -27.41 5.76 -0.25
CA GLU A 54 -25.99 6.04 -0.48
C GLU A 54 -25.11 4.85 -0.07
N LEU A 55 -25.48 4.13 0.99
CA LEU A 55 -24.84 2.87 1.39
C LEU A 55 -24.97 1.79 0.30
N ASN A 56 -26.15 1.68 -0.31
CA ASN A 56 -26.39 0.75 -1.41
C ASN A 56 -25.57 1.12 -2.66
N ASP A 57 -25.47 2.40 -3.00
CA ASP A 57 -24.63 2.88 -4.10
C ASP A 57 -23.14 2.61 -3.86
N ARG A 58 -22.65 2.82 -2.63
CA ARG A 58 -21.27 2.49 -2.23
C ARG A 58 -20.99 0.99 -2.35
N ARG A 59 -21.95 0.14 -1.95
CA ARG A 59 -21.83 -1.31 -2.12
C ARG A 59 -21.75 -1.71 -3.60
N ASN A 60 -22.63 -1.16 -4.43
CA ASN A 60 -22.62 -1.39 -5.88
C ASN A 60 -21.31 -0.92 -6.54
N PHE A 61 -20.73 0.17 -6.06
CA PHE A 61 -19.43 0.66 -6.53
C PHE A 61 -18.29 -0.31 -6.18
N ILE A 62 -18.25 -0.81 -4.95
CA ILE A 62 -17.25 -1.80 -4.50
C ILE A 62 -17.35 -3.08 -5.36
N ASP A 63 -18.56 -3.60 -5.56
CA ASP A 63 -18.80 -4.81 -6.34
C ASP A 63 -18.37 -4.66 -7.81
N ARG A 64 -18.70 -3.52 -8.44
CA ARG A 64 -18.27 -3.22 -9.82
C ARG A 64 -16.76 -3.11 -9.94
N THR A 65 -16.12 -2.41 -9.00
CA THR A 65 -14.67 -2.20 -9.03
C THR A 65 -13.92 -3.51 -8.81
N ARG A 66 -14.42 -4.38 -7.92
CA ARG A 66 -13.88 -5.73 -7.69
C ARG A 66 -14.00 -6.62 -8.95
N ALA A 67 -15.11 -6.52 -9.68
CA ALA A 67 -15.27 -7.23 -10.95
C ALA A 67 -14.25 -6.77 -12.01
N THR A 68 -14.08 -5.45 -12.16
CA THR A 68 -13.07 -4.89 -13.08
C THR A 68 -11.64 -5.27 -12.69
N LEU A 69 -11.31 -5.26 -11.40
CA LEU A 69 -9.99 -5.67 -10.90
C LEU A 69 -9.69 -7.14 -11.23
N LYS A 70 -10.69 -8.01 -11.09
CA LYS A 70 -10.59 -9.44 -11.44
C LYS A 70 -10.35 -9.64 -12.94
N ASP A 71 -11.05 -8.89 -13.79
CA ASP A 71 -10.87 -8.94 -15.23
C ASP A 71 -9.46 -8.48 -15.64
N MET A 72 -8.99 -7.35 -15.10
CA MET A 72 -7.64 -6.86 -15.34
C MET A 72 -6.58 -7.88 -14.89
N LYS A 73 -6.71 -8.45 -13.69
CA LYS A 73 -5.82 -9.50 -13.14
C LYS A 73 -5.77 -10.73 -14.04
N SER A 74 -6.89 -11.11 -14.65
CA SER A 74 -6.96 -12.25 -15.58
C SER A 74 -6.21 -11.99 -16.90
N GLN A 75 -6.32 -10.77 -17.45
CA GLN A 75 -5.65 -10.38 -18.70
C GLN A 75 -4.13 -10.29 -18.53
N ILE A 76 -3.65 -9.79 -17.39
CA ILE A 76 -2.21 -9.70 -17.08
C ILE A 76 -1.58 -11.08 -16.80
N SER A 77 -2.40 -12.03 -16.33
CA SER A 77 -1.94 -13.39 -16.02
C SER A 77 -1.93 -14.31 -17.25
N SER A 78 -2.52 -13.87 -18.38
CA SER A 78 -2.52 -14.63 -19.65
C SER A 78 -1.89 -13.84 -20.80
N PRO A 79 -0.55 -13.64 -20.85
CA PRO A 79 0.11 -12.99 -21.98
C PRO A 79 0.35 -13.91 -23.20
N SER A 80 -0.10 -15.17 -23.18
CA SER A 80 0.32 -16.18 -24.14
C SER A 80 -0.85 -16.91 -24.81
N SER A 81 -1.38 -16.31 -25.88
CA SER A 81 -2.16 -17.03 -26.89
C SER A 81 -2.10 -16.39 -28.29
N HIS A 82 -1.07 -15.58 -28.59
CA HIS A 82 -0.90 -14.93 -29.91
C HIS A 82 0.53 -15.04 -30.48
N SER A 83 1.21 -16.18 -30.32
CA SER A 83 2.44 -16.44 -31.09
C SER A 83 2.69 -17.93 -31.29
N ALA A 84 2.14 -18.47 -32.38
CA ALA A 84 2.49 -19.78 -32.93
C ALA A 84 2.39 -19.73 -34.46
N ASN A 85 3.28 -18.97 -35.11
CA ASN A 85 3.50 -19.12 -36.55
C ASN A 85 4.94 -18.69 -36.90
N GLY A 86 5.82 -19.66 -37.16
CA GLY A 86 7.23 -19.41 -37.42
C GLY A 86 8.00 -20.70 -37.71
N SER A 87 7.73 -21.33 -38.86
CA SER A 87 8.40 -22.55 -39.31
C SER A 87 8.81 -22.44 -40.79
N THR A 88 9.84 -21.63 -41.08
CA THR A 88 10.46 -21.55 -42.42
C THR A 88 11.96 -21.26 -42.33
N ASP A 89 12.77 -22.22 -41.87
CA ASP A 89 14.24 -22.12 -42.03
C ASP A 89 14.95 -23.46 -42.31
N SER A 90 14.18 -24.56 -42.45
CA SER A 90 14.76 -25.89 -42.73
C SER A 90 15.15 -26.09 -44.20
N SER A 91 14.67 -25.26 -45.14
CA SER A 91 14.78 -25.56 -46.57
C SER A 91 16.06 -25.02 -47.24
N THR A 92 16.80 -24.12 -46.59
CA THR A 92 17.95 -23.44 -47.21
C THR A 92 19.24 -24.27 -47.12
N ARG A 93 19.36 -25.17 -46.13
CA ARG A 93 20.58 -26.00 -45.98
C ARG A 93 20.71 -27.15 -46.97
N GLN A 94 19.61 -27.59 -47.59
CA GLN A 94 19.62 -28.76 -48.49
C GLN A 94 20.27 -28.47 -49.86
N ALA A 95 20.37 -27.19 -50.25
CA ALA A 95 20.84 -26.79 -51.58
C ALA A 95 22.38 -26.74 -51.73
N LEU A 96 23.13 -26.72 -50.63
CA LEU A 96 24.59 -26.52 -50.64
C LEU A 96 25.43 -27.81 -50.75
N LEU A 97 24.78 -28.98 -50.75
CA LEU A 97 25.45 -30.30 -50.78
C LEU A 97 25.54 -30.92 -52.18
N ALA A 98 25.04 -30.24 -53.23
CA ALA A 98 24.88 -30.83 -54.56
C ALA A 98 25.96 -30.45 -55.60
N SER A 99 26.97 -29.65 -55.26
CA SER A 99 28.00 -29.21 -56.23
C SER A 99 29.40 -29.66 -55.85
N ASN A 100 29.88 -30.81 -56.35
CA ASN A 100 31.31 -31.13 -56.34
C ASN A 100 31.74 -32.02 -57.52
N GLY A 101 32.61 -31.48 -58.39
CA GLY A 101 33.41 -32.18 -59.41
C GLY A 101 34.91 -32.17 -59.06
N PRO A 102 35.74 -33.03 -59.69
CA PRO A 102 37.09 -33.37 -59.21
C PRO A 102 38.16 -32.38 -59.67
N SER A 103 38.98 -31.84 -58.76
CA SER A 103 40.20 -31.08 -59.08
C SER A 103 41.19 -31.04 -57.91
N ARG A 104 42.44 -31.42 -58.18
CA ARG A 104 43.75 -31.32 -57.46
C ARG A 104 43.79 -30.97 -55.94
N PRO A 105 44.55 -31.73 -55.11
CA PRO A 105 44.54 -31.61 -53.64
C PRO A 105 45.42 -30.50 -53.03
N GLN A 106 46.46 -29.99 -53.70
CA GLN A 106 47.44 -29.08 -53.07
C GLN A 106 46.95 -27.62 -52.92
N ASP A 107 46.27 -27.07 -53.92
CA ASP A 107 45.70 -25.70 -53.88
C ASP A 107 44.43 -25.60 -53.02
N ARG A 108 43.83 -26.73 -52.65
CA ARG A 108 42.64 -26.76 -51.78
C ARG A 108 42.98 -26.43 -50.33
N TYR A 109 44.15 -26.86 -49.84
CA TYR A 109 44.52 -26.66 -48.44
C TYR A 109 44.84 -25.19 -48.12
N THR A 110 45.64 -24.52 -48.95
CA THR A 110 45.94 -23.08 -48.79
C THR A 110 44.72 -22.18 -48.93
N ARG A 111 43.76 -22.56 -49.79
CA ARG A 111 42.51 -21.83 -49.95
C ARG A 111 41.55 -22.06 -48.77
N LEU A 112 41.54 -23.26 -48.20
CA LEU A 112 40.80 -23.55 -46.96
C LEU A 112 41.35 -22.74 -45.78
N ASP A 113 42.67 -22.63 -45.62
CA ASP A 113 43.29 -21.85 -44.53
C ASP A 113 42.92 -20.36 -44.65
N ALA A 114 42.98 -19.80 -45.86
CA ALA A 114 42.59 -18.40 -46.09
C ALA A 114 41.08 -18.15 -45.88
N GLU A 115 40.22 -19.12 -46.21
CA GLU A 115 38.77 -19.06 -45.91
C GLU A 115 38.51 -19.20 -44.40
N MET A 116 39.26 -20.06 -43.70
CA MET A 116 39.14 -20.27 -42.26
C MET A 116 39.62 -19.06 -41.46
N GLU A 117 40.69 -18.39 -41.88
CA GLU A 117 41.19 -17.18 -41.23
C GLU A 117 40.25 -15.98 -41.43
N ARG A 118 39.63 -15.87 -42.61
CA ARG A 118 38.56 -14.87 -42.85
C ARG A 118 37.31 -15.17 -42.02
N ALA A 119 36.92 -16.43 -41.89
CA ALA A 119 35.80 -16.82 -41.05
C ALA A 119 36.06 -16.53 -39.56
N ASN A 120 37.29 -16.75 -39.08
CA ASN A 120 37.71 -16.38 -37.74
C ASN A 120 37.71 -14.86 -37.53
N GLN A 121 38.24 -14.08 -38.47
CA GLN A 121 38.22 -12.61 -38.39
C GLN A 121 36.79 -12.08 -38.36
N HIS A 122 35.91 -12.57 -39.23
CA HIS A 122 34.50 -12.21 -39.23
C HIS A 122 33.82 -12.57 -37.90
N TYR A 123 34.07 -13.77 -37.37
CA TYR A 123 33.54 -14.18 -36.08
C TYR A 123 34.03 -13.27 -34.95
N ILE A 124 35.32 -12.93 -34.92
CA ILE A 124 35.89 -12.02 -33.92
C ILE A 124 35.25 -10.63 -34.01
N ASP A 125 35.10 -10.07 -35.22
CA ASP A 125 34.50 -8.75 -35.43
C ASP A 125 33.02 -8.73 -35.03
N GLU A 126 32.27 -9.76 -35.40
CA GLU A 126 30.86 -9.93 -35.04
C GLU A 126 30.70 -10.07 -33.52
N THR A 127 31.58 -10.84 -32.87
CA THR A 127 31.61 -10.99 -31.41
C THR A 127 31.96 -9.67 -30.72
N ASN A 128 32.90 -8.89 -31.27
CA ASN A 128 33.30 -7.58 -30.74
C ASN A 128 32.16 -6.56 -30.82
N GLN A 129 31.45 -6.52 -31.96
CA GLN A 129 30.27 -5.67 -32.11
C GLN A 129 29.18 -6.07 -31.12
N GLN A 130 28.95 -7.37 -30.95
CA GLN A 130 27.95 -7.86 -30.01
C GLN A 130 28.30 -7.51 -28.55
N GLN A 131 29.58 -7.59 -28.17
CA GLN A 131 30.06 -7.16 -26.86
C GLN A 131 29.93 -5.65 -26.65
N GLN A 132 30.18 -4.82 -27.67
CA GLN A 132 29.98 -3.36 -27.56
C GLN A 132 28.51 -2.99 -27.35
N LEU A 133 27.59 -3.71 -28.01
CA LEU A 133 26.16 -3.51 -27.79
C LEU A 133 25.73 -3.94 -26.38
N LEU A 134 26.29 -5.03 -25.87
CA LEU A 134 26.04 -5.49 -24.50
C LEU A 134 26.51 -4.46 -23.47
N ILE A 135 27.72 -3.91 -23.64
CA ILE A 135 28.29 -2.91 -22.72
C ILE A 135 27.43 -1.64 -22.71
N ARG A 136 26.99 -1.15 -23.89
CA ARG A 136 26.09 0.00 -23.96
C ARG A 136 24.75 -0.25 -23.27
N ALA A 137 24.17 -1.43 -23.45
CA ALA A 137 22.92 -1.79 -22.78
C ALA A 137 23.09 -1.84 -21.24
N GLN A 138 24.26 -2.27 -20.76
CA GLN A 138 24.58 -2.25 -19.33
C GLN A 138 24.77 -0.82 -18.79
N ASP A 139 25.41 0.06 -19.55
CA ASP A 139 25.57 1.47 -19.16
C ASP A 139 24.20 2.16 -19.07
N ASP A 140 23.31 1.95 -20.03
CA ASP A 140 21.93 2.45 -20.00
C ASP A 140 21.18 1.91 -18.76
N GLN A 141 21.39 0.64 -18.41
CA GLN A 141 20.82 0.02 -17.20
C GLN A 141 21.37 0.66 -15.92
N LEU A 142 22.66 0.96 -15.85
CA LEU A 142 23.28 1.64 -14.71
C LEU A 142 22.73 3.06 -14.53
N ASP A 143 22.46 3.77 -15.62
CA ASP A 143 21.91 5.13 -15.56
C ASP A 143 20.45 5.12 -15.05
N MET A 144 19.65 4.13 -15.47
CA MET A 144 18.32 3.91 -14.91
C MET A 144 18.34 3.57 -13.41
N ILE A 145 19.30 2.73 -12.98
CA ILE A 145 19.50 2.45 -11.55
C ILE A 145 19.93 3.72 -10.81
N GLY A 146 20.80 4.53 -11.41
CA GLY A 146 21.22 5.82 -10.86
C GLY A 146 20.05 6.77 -10.62
N SER A 147 19.15 6.88 -11.59
CA SER A 147 17.89 7.64 -11.46
C SER A 147 17.01 7.10 -10.33
N SER A 148 16.82 5.78 -10.27
CA SER A 148 16.01 5.12 -9.23
C SER A 148 16.58 5.33 -7.83
N VAL A 149 17.91 5.29 -7.67
CA VAL A 149 18.60 5.62 -6.43
C VAL A 149 18.42 7.10 -6.06
N GLY A 150 18.41 8.00 -7.04
CA GLY A 150 18.10 9.41 -6.84
C GLY A 150 16.68 9.64 -6.29
N VAL A 151 15.70 8.93 -6.85
CA VAL A 151 14.31 8.95 -6.37
C VAL A 151 14.22 8.39 -4.95
N LEU A 152 14.84 7.23 -4.68
CA LEU A 152 14.88 6.64 -3.34
C LEU A 152 15.51 7.57 -2.31
N LYS A 153 16.61 8.25 -2.66
CA LYS A 153 17.25 9.25 -1.79
C LYS A 153 16.30 10.41 -1.47
N THR A 154 15.59 10.91 -2.47
CA THR A 154 14.63 12.01 -2.30
C THR A 154 13.47 11.56 -1.41
N MET A 155 12.90 10.38 -1.67
CA MET A 155 11.84 9.81 -0.86
C MET A 155 12.28 9.54 0.58
N SER A 156 13.50 9.04 0.78
CA SER A 156 14.09 8.86 2.11
C SER A 156 14.27 10.18 2.87
N GLN A 157 14.61 11.26 2.18
CA GLN A 157 14.69 12.60 2.80
C GLN A 157 13.30 13.11 3.19
N HIS A 158 12.28 12.92 2.34
CA HIS A 158 10.91 13.26 2.67
C HIS A 158 10.38 12.47 3.89
N ILE A 159 10.65 11.17 3.95
CA ILE A 159 10.31 10.33 5.11
C ILE A 159 11.02 10.85 6.36
N GLY A 160 12.30 11.21 6.26
CA GLY A 160 13.05 11.78 7.37
C GLY A 160 12.44 13.06 7.92
N ASN A 161 12.09 14.00 7.04
CA ASN A 161 11.47 15.27 7.44
C ASN A 161 10.08 15.05 8.06
N GLU A 162 9.26 14.20 7.45
CA GLU A 162 7.91 13.88 7.96
C GLU A 162 7.98 13.19 9.34
N LEU A 163 8.98 12.34 9.58
CA LEU A 163 9.22 11.75 10.89
C LEU A 163 9.65 12.79 11.93
N GLU A 164 10.44 13.80 11.55
CA GLU A 164 10.78 14.92 12.43
C GLU A 164 9.54 15.76 12.77
N ASP A 165 8.70 16.07 11.78
CA ASP A 165 7.44 16.80 11.97
C ASP A 165 6.47 16.00 12.86
N GLN A 166 6.35 14.69 12.63
CA GLN A 166 5.53 13.82 13.48
C GLN A 166 6.09 13.69 14.90
N ASN A 167 7.41 13.69 15.08
CA ASN A 167 8.01 13.67 16.40
C ASN A 167 7.71 14.97 17.17
N ALA A 168 7.70 16.12 16.49
CA ALA A 168 7.28 17.38 17.08
C ALA A 168 5.78 17.34 17.47
N MET A 169 4.90 16.85 16.58
CA MET A 169 3.49 16.68 16.89
C MET A 169 3.23 15.71 18.06
N LEU A 170 4.05 14.65 18.20
CA LEU A 170 3.97 13.72 19.32
C LEU A 170 4.37 14.36 20.65
N ASP A 171 5.32 15.29 20.64
CA ASP A 171 5.70 16.06 21.84
C ASP A 171 4.56 17.00 22.28
N ASP A 172 3.94 17.70 21.32
CA ASP A 172 2.75 18.51 21.56
C ASP A 172 1.58 17.67 22.09
N PHE A 173 1.34 16.50 21.51
CA PHE A 173 0.33 15.57 22.00
C PHE A 173 0.62 15.09 23.43
N ARG A 174 1.89 14.85 23.76
CA ARG A 174 2.32 14.55 25.13
C ARG A 174 1.99 15.69 26.08
N HIS A 175 2.27 16.92 25.68
CA HIS A 175 1.94 18.10 26.47
C HIS A 175 0.44 18.22 26.72
N ASP A 176 -0.39 18.01 25.69
CA ASP A 176 -1.85 17.99 25.81
C ASP A 176 -2.35 16.85 26.71
N MET A 177 -1.68 15.69 26.68
CA MET A 177 -1.97 14.58 27.58
C MET A 177 -1.66 14.94 29.04
N ASP A 178 -0.52 15.57 29.32
CA ASP A 178 -0.15 16.04 30.67
C ASP A 178 -1.14 17.08 31.21
N HIS A 179 -1.61 18.00 30.35
CA HIS A 179 -2.68 18.95 30.71
C HIS A 179 -3.99 18.24 31.01
N THR A 180 -4.33 17.24 30.21
CA THR A 180 -5.54 16.43 30.40
C THR A 180 -5.47 15.64 31.71
N GLU A 181 -4.32 15.03 32.03
CA GLU A 181 -4.08 14.35 33.30
C GLU A 181 -4.24 15.32 34.48
N THR A 182 -3.63 16.52 34.39
CA THR A 182 -3.75 17.54 35.44
C THR A 182 -5.21 17.97 35.63
N ARG A 183 -5.98 18.15 34.56
CA ARG A 183 -7.40 18.47 34.62
C ARG A 183 -8.22 17.32 35.22
N LEU A 184 -7.91 16.08 34.85
CA LEU A 184 -8.54 14.88 35.40
C LEU A 184 -8.24 14.72 36.90
N ASP A 185 -7.02 14.97 37.35
CA ASP A 185 -6.68 14.96 38.77
C ASP A 185 -7.43 16.05 39.53
N GLN A 186 -7.54 17.27 38.98
CA GLN A 186 -8.35 18.32 39.58
C GLN A 186 -9.84 17.98 39.65
N THR A 187 -10.40 17.36 38.62
CA THR A 187 -11.81 16.94 38.63
C THR A 187 -12.03 15.80 39.61
N MET A 188 -11.11 14.83 39.69
CA MET A 188 -11.16 13.76 40.70
C MET A 188 -11.07 14.32 42.12
N LYS A 189 -10.17 15.28 42.39
CA LYS A 189 -10.08 15.97 43.68
C LYS A 189 -11.34 16.75 44.01
N LYS A 190 -11.95 17.44 43.03
CA LYS A 190 -13.25 18.11 43.20
C LYS A 190 -14.36 17.12 43.48
N MET A 191 -14.39 15.97 42.81
CA MET A 191 -15.36 14.91 43.02
C MET A 191 -15.22 14.30 44.42
N ALA A 192 -14.00 13.97 44.85
CA ALA A 192 -13.70 13.50 46.20
C ALA A 192 -14.10 14.54 47.26
N LYS A 193 -13.83 15.82 46.99
CA LYS A 193 -14.23 16.92 47.87
C LYS A 193 -15.74 17.10 47.89
N VAL A 194 -16.47 17.00 46.78
CA VAL A 194 -17.94 17.09 46.75
C VAL A 194 -18.57 15.90 47.47
N MET A 195 -18.03 14.70 47.27
CA MET A 195 -18.44 13.50 48.00
C MET A 195 -18.23 13.66 49.51
N HIS A 196 -17.12 14.27 49.94
CA HIS A 196 -16.84 14.52 51.35
C HIS A 196 -17.51 15.81 51.88
N MET A 197 -17.89 16.74 51.00
CA MET A 197 -18.64 17.97 51.33
C MET A 197 -20.15 17.76 51.22
N SER A 198 -20.63 16.53 50.98
CA SER A 198 -22.04 16.19 51.17
C SER A 198 -22.38 16.22 52.66
N ASN A 199 -22.47 17.43 53.16
CA ASN A 199 -23.46 17.93 54.10
C ASN A 199 -23.49 17.33 55.50
N ASP A 200 -22.48 16.59 55.97
CA ASP A 200 -22.45 16.03 57.32
C ASP A 200 -22.87 17.04 58.38
N ARG A 201 -22.33 18.26 58.37
CA ARG A 201 -22.67 19.28 59.38
C ARG A 201 -24.08 19.86 59.24
N ARG A 202 -24.58 20.09 58.02
CA ARG A 202 -25.95 20.64 57.84
C ARG A 202 -27.01 19.55 57.99
N GLN A 203 -26.72 18.32 57.58
CA GLN A 203 -27.55 17.15 57.82
C GLN A 203 -27.62 16.84 59.31
N TRP A 204 -26.48 16.83 60.02
CA TRP A 204 -26.48 16.70 61.49
C TRP A 204 -27.29 17.81 62.16
N LEU A 205 -27.13 19.06 61.73
CA LEU A 205 -27.89 20.18 62.30
C LEU A 205 -29.40 20.03 62.03
N ALA A 206 -29.80 19.60 60.82
CA ALA A 206 -31.20 19.31 60.50
C ALA A 206 -31.77 18.17 61.36
N ILE A 207 -30.99 17.09 61.58
CA ILE A 207 -31.38 15.97 62.45
C ILE A 207 -31.58 16.46 63.89
N VAL A 208 -30.65 17.25 64.44
CA VAL A 208 -30.74 17.79 65.80
C VAL A 208 -31.96 18.70 65.96
N VAL A 209 -32.21 19.61 65.02
CA VAL A 209 -33.37 20.51 65.04
C VAL A 209 -34.68 19.71 65.01
N LEU A 210 -34.77 18.70 64.14
CA LEU A 210 -35.97 17.86 64.02
C LEU A 210 -36.22 17.06 65.31
N LEU A 211 -35.16 16.57 65.97
CA LEU A 211 -35.26 15.88 67.26
C LEU A 211 -35.80 16.80 68.35
N VAL A 212 -35.30 18.04 68.44
CA VAL A 212 -35.78 19.03 69.42
C VAL A 212 -37.27 19.32 69.21
N VAL A 213 -37.71 19.52 67.96
CA VAL A 213 -39.13 19.74 67.64
C VAL A 213 -39.97 18.53 68.05
N LEU A 214 -39.50 17.30 67.79
CA LEU A 214 -40.19 16.07 68.21
C LEU A 214 -40.36 16.03 69.73
N VAL A 215 -39.31 16.32 70.50
CA VAL A 215 -39.38 16.34 71.98
C VAL A 215 -40.40 17.35 72.47
N ILE A 216 -40.45 18.55 71.87
CA ILE A 216 -41.44 19.58 72.21
C ILE A 216 -42.86 19.07 71.96
N VAL A 217 -43.12 18.43 70.81
CA VAL A 217 -44.43 17.86 70.49
C VAL A 217 -44.83 16.76 71.47
N VAL A 218 -43.89 15.89 71.86
CA VAL A 218 -44.15 14.83 72.86
C VAL A 218 -44.49 15.43 74.23
N ILE A 219 -43.75 16.44 74.69
CA ILE A 219 -44.05 17.12 75.95
C ILE A 219 -45.44 17.75 75.90
N LEU A 220 -45.76 18.46 74.82
CA LEU A 220 -47.09 19.05 74.64
C LEU A 220 -48.19 17.98 74.65
N PHE A 221 -47.97 16.82 74.03
CA PHE A 221 -48.93 15.71 74.04
C PHE A 221 -49.15 15.09 75.44
N PHE A 222 -48.13 15.04 76.28
CA PHE A 222 -48.28 14.53 77.65
C PHE A 222 -48.88 15.56 78.61
N VAL A 223 -48.68 16.85 78.33
CA VAL A 223 -49.19 17.96 79.16
C VAL A 223 -50.63 18.32 78.81
N LEU A 224 -51.02 18.21 77.55
CA LEU A 224 -52.36 18.53 77.03
C LEU A 224 -53.27 17.30 77.05
#